data_AF-A0A974YGG8-F1
#
_entry.id   AF-A0A974YGG8-F1
#
_cell.length_a   1.000
_cell.length_b   1.000
_cell.length_c   1.000
_cell.angle_alpha   90.00
_cell.angle_beta   90.00
_cell.angle_gamma   90.00
#
_symmetry.space_group_name_H-M   'P 1'
#
loop_
_entity.id
_entity.type
_entity.pdbx_description
1 polymer ?
#
loop_
_entity_poly.entity_id
_entity_poly.type
_entity_poly.pdbx_seq_one_letter_code
_entity_poly.pdbx_strand_id
1 'polypeptide(L)'
;MFRHPQFTLAMTLVAGAAITSAAHAEGPVTFAVSIESITSNETLTLPDGRRTRAPISPGLYVVSKDKFVFFTPGQPAGTALESLAEDGNPTPLIAALNHGRSSPIAQPFLHNEDFTITAEPGDRLHFAVMFVQSNDLVYAPQEGGMDLFTADGQPVSGELTASVALWDAGTEVNQPPGVGSDQAPRQAAPNTGASENGVLRRIDEASYPPAASVIRVTVAPE
;
A
#
# COMPACT_ATOMS: atom_id res chain seq x y z
N MET A 1 -72.92 -18.19 43.22
CA MET A 1 -71.80 -18.85 42.52
C MET A 1 -71.78 -18.32 41.09
N PHE A 2 -71.14 -17.18 40.86
CA PHE A 2 -71.02 -16.56 39.54
C PHE A 2 -69.54 -16.22 39.32
N ARG A 3 -68.90 -16.87 38.33
CA ARG A 3 -67.52 -16.61 37.93
C ARG A 3 -67.50 -15.47 36.91
N HIS A 4 -66.71 -14.43 37.18
CA HIS A 4 -66.32 -13.44 36.17
C HIS A 4 -65.29 -14.04 35.21
N PRO A 5 -65.34 -13.74 33.89
CA PRO A 5 -64.25 -14.06 32.99
C PRO A 5 -63.15 -13.00 33.10
N GLN A 6 -61.91 -13.44 33.31
CA GLN A 6 -60.74 -12.58 33.16
C GLN A 6 -60.40 -12.48 31.67
N PHE A 7 -60.40 -11.26 31.14
CA PHE A 7 -59.85 -10.97 29.82
C PHE A 7 -58.34 -10.75 29.95
N THR A 8 -57.55 -11.67 29.41
CA THR A 8 -56.11 -11.52 29.26
C THR A 8 -55.82 -10.65 28.03
N LEU A 9 -55.27 -9.46 28.25
CA LEU A 9 -54.79 -8.58 27.18
C LEU A 9 -53.44 -9.11 26.68
N ALA A 10 -53.41 -9.71 25.49
CA ALA A 10 -52.18 -10.07 24.81
C ALA A 10 -51.57 -8.81 24.18
N MET A 11 -50.47 -8.33 24.75
CA MET A 11 -49.70 -7.20 24.22
C MET A 11 -48.72 -7.75 23.17
N THR A 12 -49.10 -7.63 21.90
CA THR A 12 -48.23 -8.00 20.77
C THR A 12 -47.10 -6.98 20.67
N LEU A 13 -45.88 -7.40 21.01
CA LEU A 13 -44.67 -6.61 20.81
C LEU A 13 -44.34 -6.64 19.31
N VAL A 14 -44.62 -5.57 18.58
CA VAL A 14 -44.08 -5.37 17.23
C VAL A 14 -42.63 -4.90 17.41
N ALA A 15 -41.68 -5.83 17.26
CA ALA A 15 -40.27 -5.46 17.13
C ALA A 15 -40.10 -4.73 15.80
N GLY A 16 -40.09 -3.40 15.84
CA GLY A 16 -39.63 -2.60 14.71
C GLY A 16 -38.16 -2.91 14.47
N ALA A 17 -37.85 -3.55 13.34
CA ALA A 17 -36.49 -3.62 12.86
C ALA A 17 -36.03 -2.18 12.60
N ALA A 18 -35.17 -1.65 13.48
CA ALA A 18 -34.45 -0.44 13.20
C ALA A 18 -33.55 -0.73 12.00
N ILE A 19 -33.95 -0.27 10.82
CA ILE A 19 -33.05 -0.16 9.67
C ILE A 19 -32.09 0.94 10.07
N THR A 20 -30.95 0.58 10.65
CA THR A 20 -29.82 1.50 10.78
C THR A 20 -29.35 1.78 9.37
N SER A 21 -29.75 2.92 8.79
CA SER A 21 -29.05 3.45 7.63
C SER A 21 -27.60 3.63 8.06
N ALA A 22 -26.68 2.83 7.50
CA ALA A 22 -25.25 3.12 7.63
C ALA A 22 -25.07 4.56 7.13
N ALA A 23 -24.70 5.47 8.02
CA ALA A 23 -24.55 6.88 7.66
C ALA A 23 -23.45 6.95 6.60
N HIS A 24 -23.78 7.43 5.40
CA HIS A 24 -22.76 7.84 4.43
C HIS A 24 -21.82 8.83 5.13
N ALA A 25 -20.50 8.66 4.99
CA ALA A 25 -19.58 9.71 5.40
C ALA A 25 -19.80 10.91 4.46
N GLU A 26 -20.53 11.93 4.91
CA GLU A 26 -20.77 13.15 4.13
C GLU A 26 -19.60 14.15 4.19
N GLY A 27 -18.47 13.77 4.82
CA GLY A 27 -17.31 14.63 5.01
C GLY A 27 -16.01 13.86 5.27
N PRO A 28 -14.92 14.58 5.57
CA PRO A 28 -13.61 13.98 5.80
C PRO A 28 -13.62 12.99 6.97
N VAL A 29 -12.92 11.87 6.78
CA VAL A 29 -12.68 10.83 7.79
C VAL A 29 -11.17 10.70 7.98
N THR A 30 -10.75 10.62 9.24
CA THR A 30 -9.36 10.31 9.58
C THR A 30 -9.19 8.79 9.63
N PHE A 31 -8.13 8.29 9.01
CA PHE A 31 -7.74 6.89 9.06
C PHE A 31 -6.38 6.77 9.74
N ALA A 32 -6.25 5.81 10.65
CA ALA A 32 -4.97 5.23 11.01
C ALA A 32 -4.56 4.26 9.88
N VAL A 33 -3.33 4.39 9.40
CA VAL A 33 -2.75 3.57 8.33
C VAL A 33 -1.49 2.92 8.86
N SER A 34 -1.37 1.61 8.62
CA SER A 34 -0.14 0.86 8.89
C SER A 34 0.36 0.23 7.60
N ILE A 35 1.64 0.46 7.29
CA ILE A 35 2.37 -0.24 6.22
C ILE A 35 3.54 -0.95 6.87
N GLU A 36 3.46 -2.26 6.97
CA GLU A 36 4.37 -3.07 7.78
C GLU A 36 5.25 -3.98 6.93
N SER A 37 6.51 -4.15 7.36
CA SER A 37 7.39 -5.21 6.91
C SER A 37 7.15 -6.45 7.75
N ILE A 38 6.44 -7.44 7.21
CA ILE A 38 6.08 -8.69 7.89
C ILE A 38 7.05 -9.85 7.60
N THR A 39 8.23 -9.52 7.06
CA THR A 39 9.20 -10.51 6.59
C THR A 39 9.81 -11.31 7.75
N SER A 40 10.27 -12.52 7.45
CA SER A 40 11.02 -13.41 8.35
C SER A 40 12.25 -13.97 7.65
N ASN A 41 13.08 -14.74 8.36
CA ASN A 41 14.22 -15.44 7.73
C ASN A 41 13.79 -16.53 6.73
N GLU A 42 12.48 -16.77 6.58
CA GLU A 42 11.91 -17.76 5.65
C GLU A 42 11.28 -17.10 4.41
N THR A 43 11.22 -15.77 4.34
CA THR A 43 10.44 -15.06 3.31
C THR A 43 11.05 -15.19 1.92
N LEU A 44 12.35 -14.94 1.76
CA LEU A 44 13.03 -14.99 0.45
C LEU A 44 13.88 -16.25 0.35
N THR A 45 13.71 -17.03 -0.72
CA THR A 45 14.58 -18.16 -1.07
C THR A 45 15.65 -17.69 -2.03
N LEU A 46 16.92 -17.86 -1.65
CA LEU A 46 18.09 -17.50 -2.44
C LEU A 46 18.37 -18.57 -3.50
N PRO A 47 19.18 -18.26 -4.55
CA PRO A 47 19.51 -19.23 -5.61
C PRO A 47 20.19 -20.52 -5.11
N ASP A 48 20.87 -20.47 -3.96
CA ASP A 48 21.50 -21.64 -3.33
C ASP A 48 20.55 -22.44 -2.41
N GLY A 49 19.28 -22.07 -2.37
CA GLY A 49 18.23 -22.72 -1.56
C GLY A 49 18.18 -22.25 -0.11
N ARG A 50 19.12 -21.43 0.37
CA ARG A 50 19.01 -20.81 1.70
C ARG A 50 17.87 -19.81 1.72
N ARG A 51 17.37 -19.50 2.92
CA ARG A 51 16.33 -18.50 3.11
C ARG A 51 16.82 -17.31 3.93
N THR A 52 16.22 -16.15 3.69
CA THR A 52 16.55 -14.90 4.37
C THR A 52 15.36 -13.94 4.43
N ARG A 53 15.55 -12.81 5.14
CA ARG A 53 14.63 -11.68 5.18
C ARG A 53 14.69 -10.86 3.89
N ALA A 54 13.56 -10.21 3.62
CA ALA A 54 13.35 -9.43 2.40
C ALA A 54 12.75 -8.06 2.74
N PRO A 55 13.47 -7.21 3.49
CA PRO A 55 12.92 -5.97 4.05
C PRO A 55 12.46 -4.99 2.97
N ILE A 56 11.68 -4.00 3.39
CA ILE A 56 11.29 -2.84 2.57
C ILE A 56 11.99 -1.58 3.09
N SER A 57 12.16 -0.56 2.24
CA SER A 57 12.78 0.72 2.62
C SER A 57 11.79 1.63 3.39
N PRO A 58 12.18 2.85 3.80
CA PRO A 58 11.24 3.96 3.92
C PRO A 58 10.51 4.20 2.59
N GLY A 59 9.29 4.72 2.65
CA GLY A 59 8.49 4.98 1.45
C GLY A 59 7.86 6.37 1.45
N LEU A 60 6.96 6.57 0.51
CA LEU A 60 6.08 7.74 0.47
C LEU A 60 4.64 7.32 0.23
N TYR A 61 3.72 8.19 0.62
CA TYR A 61 2.30 8.08 0.28
C TYR A 61 1.74 9.40 -0.25
N VAL A 62 0.62 9.30 -0.95
CA VAL A 62 -0.24 10.40 -1.42
C VAL A 62 -1.69 10.02 -1.15
N VAL A 63 -2.50 10.99 -0.74
CA VAL A 63 -3.96 10.88 -0.69
C VAL A 63 -4.54 11.82 -1.73
N SER A 64 -5.32 11.29 -2.67
CA SER A 64 -5.91 12.10 -3.73
C SER A 64 -7.17 11.48 -4.31
N LYS A 65 -8.05 12.37 -4.79
CA LYS A 65 -9.11 12.04 -5.76
C LYS A 65 -8.45 11.78 -7.12
N ASP A 66 -9.09 10.94 -7.94
CA ASP A 66 -8.65 10.53 -9.29
C ASP A 66 -7.54 9.46 -9.35
N LYS A 67 -7.23 9.01 -10.57
CA LYS A 67 -6.11 8.10 -10.87
C LYS A 67 -4.78 8.84 -10.74
N PHE A 68 -4.32 9.09 -9.52
CA PHE A 68 -2.91 9.38 -9.27
C PHE A 68 -2.10 8.09 -9.41
N VAL A 69 -0.97 8.15 -10.11
CA VAL A 69 -0.03 7.04 -10.23
C VAL A 69 1.39 7.59 -10.12
N PHE A 70 2.25 6.91 -9.36
CA PHE A 70 3.68 7.26 -9.33
C PHE A 70 4.38 6.94 -10.67
N PHE A 71 3.78 6.03 -11.43
CA PHE A 71 4.31 5.53 -12.69
C PHE A 71 3.21 4.96 -13.57
N THR A 72 3.50 4.81 -14.87
CA THR A 72 2.59 4.16 -15.82
C THR A 72 3.21 2.85 -16.30
N PRO A 73 2.55 1.69 -16.12
CA PRO A 73 3.03 0.42 -16.67
C PRO A 73 3.31 0.51 -18.18
N GLY A 74 4.42 -0.06 -18.62
CA GLY A 74 4.88 -0.02 -20.01
C GLY A 74 5.54 1.30 -20.43
N GLN A 75 5.80 2.23 -19.50
CA GLN A 75 6.59 3.45 -19.75
C GLN A 75 7.90 3.41 -18.95
N PRO A 76 8.96 4.11 -19.38
CA PRO A 76 10.17 4.27 -18.59
C PRO A 76 9.89 4.97 -17.26
N ALA A 77 10.59 4.57 -16.19
CA ALA A 77 10.55 5.29 -14.93
C ALA A 77 11.27 6.65 -15.05
N GLY A 78 10.81 7.63 -14.27
CA GLY A 78 11.54 8.88 -14.10
C GLY A 78 12.67 8.74 -13.08
N THR A 79 13.71 9.56 -13.19
CA THR A 79 14.88 9.56 -12.28
C THR A 79 14.54 9.75 -10.81
N ALA A 80 13.40 10.40 -10.52
CA ALA A 80 12.94 10.55 -9.14
C ALA A 80 12.41 9.22 -8.54
N LEU A 81 11.77 8.38 -9.37
CA LEU A 81 11.32 7.06 -8.96
C LEU A 81 12.49 6.07 -8.90
N GLU A 82 13.45 6.18 -9.82
CA GLU A 82 14.73 5.43 -9.81
C GLU A 82 15.40 5.50 -8.44
N SER A 83 15.54 6.70 -7.85
CA SER A 83 16.15 6.83 -6.52
C SER A 83 15.41 6.08 -5.40
N LEU A 84 14.09 5.90 -5.51
CA LEU A 84 13.35 5.07 -4.57
C LEU A 84 13.54 3.58 -4.89
N ALA A 85 13.45 3.23 -6.17
CA ALA A 85 13.50 1.85 -6.65
C ALA A 85 14.87 1.20 -6.42
N GLU A 86 15.95 1.94 -6.61
CA GLU A 86 17.32 1.44 -6.52
C GLU A 86 17.92 1.61 -5.13
N ASP A 87 17.67 2.74 -4.48
CA ASP A 87 18.36 3.11 -3.24
C ASP A 87 17.46 3.15 -2.01
N GLY A 88 16.15 2.93 -2.18
CA GLY A 88 15.18 3.08 -1.09
C GLY A 88 15.05 4.51 -0.58
N ASN A 89 15.43 5.51 -1.38
CA ASN A 89 15.38 6.92 -1.02
C ASN A 89 14.15 7.61 -1.65
N PRO A 90 13.07 7.85 -0.88
CA PRO A 90 11.86 8.49 -1.41
C PRO A 90 12.02 10.01 -1.61
N THR A 91 13.10 10.63 -1.12
CA THR A 91 13.23 12.09 -1.03
C THR A 91 13.12 12.78 -2.40
N PRO A 92 13.80 12.32 -3.47
CA PRO A 92 13.69 12.96 -4.77
C PRO A 92 12.28 12.88 -5.36
N LEU A 93 11.58 11.76 -5.16
CA LEU A 93 10.20 11.59 -5.60
C LEU A 93 9.23 12.48 -4.84
N ILE A 94 9.37 12.57 -3.51
CA ILE A 94 8.58 13.50 -2.68
C ILE A 94 8.80 14.95 -3.16
N ALA A 95 10.06 15.35 -3.39
CA ALA A 95 10.38 16.69 -3.86
C ALA A 95 9.78 16.98 -5.25
N ALA A 96 9.85 16.02 -6.18
CA ALA A 96 9.30 16.15 -7.52
C ALA A 96 7.76 16.29 -7.50
N LEU A 97 7.07 15.49 -6.69
CA LEU A 97 5.59 15.52 -6.59
C LEU A 97 5.06 16.79 -5.92
N ASN A 98 5.83 17.35 -4.99
CA ASN A 98 5.49 18.57 -4.27
C ASN A 98 5.99 19.85 -4.97
N HIS A 99 6.77 19.73 -6.04
CA HIS A 99 7.36 20.87 -6.72
C HIS A 99 6.29 21.85 -7.22
N GLY A 100 6.43 23.12 -6.85
CA GLY A 100 5.51 24.19 -7.25
C GLY A 100 4.13 24.16 -6.57
N ARG A 101 3.90 23.26 -5.60
CA ARG A 101 2.65 23.19 -4.85
C ARG A 101 2.70 24.07 -3.60
N SER A 102 1.58 24.73 -3.29
CA SER A 102 1.40 25.46 -2.04
C SER A 102 1.20 24.54 -0.83
N SER A 103 0.69 23.32 -1.07
CA SER A 103 0.45 22.30 -0.05
C SER A 103 1.05 20.97 -0.51
N PRO A 104 1.86 20.30 0.31
CA PRO A 104 2.45 19.03 -0.05
C PRO A 104 1.37 17.95 -0.18
N ILE A 105 1.47 17.14 -1.23
CA ILE A 105 0.59 15.99 -1.48
C ILE A 105 1.30 14.67 -1.21
N ALA A 106 2.64 14.64 -1.32
CA ALA A 106 3.46 13.48 -1.06
C ALA A 106 4.14 13.63 0.30
N GLN A 107 4.00 12.60 1.14
CA GLN A 107 4.55 12.56 2.48
C GLN A 107 5.38 11.29 2.67
N PRO A 108 6.49 11.33 3.43
CA PRO A 108 7.24 10.13 3.76
C PRO A 108 6.45 9.27 4.75
N PHE A 109 6.71 7.96 4.76
CA PHE A 109 6.36 7.07 5.86
C PHE A 109 7.53 6.14 6.19
N LEU A 110 7.57 5.70 7.45
CA LEU A 110 8.45 4.62 7.90
C LEU A 110 7.62 3.35 8.05
N HIS A 111 8.13 2.23 7.55
CA HIS A 111 7.43 0.96 7.72
C HIS A 111 7.39 0.56 9.20
N ASN A 112 6.32 -0.12 9.62
CA ASN A 112 6.03 -0.50 11.01
C ASN A 112 5.75 0.67 11.96
N GLU A 113 5.62 1.90 11.46
CA GLU A 113 5.13 3.05 12.22
C GLU A 113 3.78 3.47 11.65
N ASP A 114 2.75 3.51 12.50
CA ASP A 114 1.43 3.97 12.10
C ASP A 114 1.47 5.48 11.81
N PHE A 115 0.72 5.90 10.80
CA PHE A 115 0.52 7.31 10.48
C PHE A 115 -0.95 7.58 10.20
N THR A 116 -1.37 8.84 10.32
CA THR A 116 -2.75 9.25 10.07
C THR A 116 -2.88 9.98 8.76
N ILE A 117 -4.00 9.75 8.09
CA ILE A 117 -4.42 10.49 6.90
C ILE A 117 -5.85 10.99 7.08
N THR A 118 -6.18 12.11 6.45
CA THR A 118 -7.56 12.57 6.32
C THR A 118 -7.99 12.43 4.86
N ALA A 119 -9.14 11.82 4.63
CA ALA A 119 -9.65 11.51 3.30
C ALA A 119 -11.16 11.71 3.23
N GLU A 120 -11.69 12.06 2.06
CA GLU A 120 -13.11 12.15 1.75
C GLU A 120 -13.54 11.01 0.81
N PRO A 121 -14.84 10.67 0.71
CA PRO A 121 -15.31 9.69 -0.27
C PRO A 121 -14.77 9.97 -1.69
N GLY A 122 -14.15 8.95 -2.28
CA GLY A 122 -13.47 9.03 -3.58
C GLY A 122 -11.96 9.25 -3.52
N ASP A 123 -11.40 9.64 -2.37
CA ASP A 123 -9.96 9.63 -2.15
C ASP A 123 -9.43 8.19 -2.08
N ARG A 124 -8.21 8.02 -2.59
CA ARG A 124 -7.47 6.76 -2.55
C ARG A 124 -6.12 6.97 -1.87
N LEU A 125 -5.64 5.93 -1.20
CA LEU A 125 -4.27 5.85 -0.68
C LEU A 125 -3.35 5.34 -1.79
N HIS A 126 -2.37 6.14 -2.16
CA HIS A 126 -1.29 5.78 -3.06
C HIS A 126 -0.02 5.66 -2.24
N PHE A 127 0.79 4.62 -2.43
CA PHE A 127 2.15 4.57 -1.87
C PHE A 127 3.14 3.89 -2.81
N ALA A 128 4.43 4.13 -2.56
CA ALA A 128 5.52 3.37 -3.15
C ALA A 128 6.62 3.14 -2.10
N VAL A 129 7.20 1.94 -2.11
CA VAL A 129 8.29 1.55 -1.20
C VAL A 129 9.18 0.50 -1.85
N MET A 130 10.50 0.58 -1.68
CA MET A 130 11.45 -0.35 -2.30
C MET A 130 11.31 -1.75 -1.71
N PHE A 131 11.46 -2.77 -2.54
CA PHE A 131 11.85 -4.10 -2.12
C PHE A 131 13.39 -4.15 -2.00
N VAL A 132 13.93 -4.18 -0.79
CA VAL A 132 15.38 -3.94 -0.57
C VAL A 132 16.28 -5.02 -1.17
N GLN A 133 15.76 -6.23 -1.40
CA GLN A 133 16.52 -7.34 -1.97
C GLN A 133 16.42 -7.41 -3.50
N SER A 134 16.24 -6.29 -4.18
CA SER A 134 16.27 -6.17 -5.63
C SER A 134 17.15 -5.01 -6.09
N ASN A 135 17.35 -4.93 -7.40
CA ASN A 135 18.04 -3.86 -8.08
C ASN A 135 17.13 -2.63 -8.13
N ASP A 136 15.90 -2.74 -8.65
CA ASP A 136 15.05 -1.58 -8.93
C ASP A 136 13.53 -1.84 -8.76
N LEU A 137 13.13 -2.67 -7.78
CA LEU A 137 11.72 -3.01 -7.59
C LEU A 137 11.07 -2.25 -6.42
N VAL A 138 9.80 -1.86 -6.62
CA VAL A 138 8.95 -1.19 -5.63
C VAL A 138 7.62 -1.93 -5.42
N TYR A 139 7.13 -1.96 -4.19
CA TYR A 139 5.74 -2.27 -3.90
C TYR A 139 4.87 -1.03 -4.06
N ALA A 140 3.75 -1.17 -4.77
CA ALA A 140 2.74 -0.13 -4.93
C ALA A 140 1.35 -0.74 -5.17
N PRO A 141 0.26 0.00 -4.92
CA PRO A 141 -1.09 -0.45 -5.25
C PRO A 141 -1.23 -0.81 -6.74
N GLN A 142 -1.79 -1.99 -7.04
CA GLN A 142 -1.81 -2.54 -8.40
C GLN A 142 -2.68 -1.74 -9.38
N GLU A 143 -3.74 -1.10 -8.88
CA GLU A 143 -4.65 -0.25 -9.66
C GLU A 143 -4.36 1.25 -9.44
N GLY A 144 -3.10 1.58 -9.14
CA GLY A 144 -2.63 2.94 -8.91
C GLY A 144 -2.94 3.52 -7.54
N GLY A 145 -3.94 2.99 -6.81
CA GLY A 145 -4.29 3.41 -5.44
C GLY A 145 -5.14 2.36 -4.71
N MET A 146 -5.39 2.58 -3.42
CA MET A 146 -6.24 1.76 -2.57
C MET A 146 -7.48 2.55 -2.16
N ASP A 147 -8.66 1.96 -2.29
CA ASP A 147 -9.90 2.64 -1.96
C ASP A 147 -10.05 2.77 -0.43
N LEU A 148 -10.23 4.00 0.05
CA LEU A 148 -10.45 4.30 1.48
C LEU A 148 -11.94 4.29 1.86
N PHE A 149 -12.82 4.27 0.85
CA PHE A 149 -14.26 4.23 1.02
C PHE A 149 -14.86 3.18 0.08
N THR A 150 -15.94 2.53 0.51
CA THR A 150 -16.74 1.64 -0.35
C THR A 150 -17.46 2.45 -1.44
N ALA A 151 -18.03 1.76 -2.43
CA ALA A 151 -18.85 2.40 -3.46
C ALA A 151 -20.04 3.19 -2.87
N ASP A 152 -20.56 2.73 -1.73
CA ASP A 152 -21.61 3.41 -0.97
C ASP A 152 -21.01 4.41 0.06
N GLY A 153 -19.80 4.92 -0.15
CA GLY A 153 -19.19 5.98 0.67
C GLY A 153 -18.97 5.64 2.15
N GLN A 154 -18.92 4.36 2.52
CA GLN A 154 -18.59 3.94 3.89
C GLN A 154 -17.06 3.85 4.05
N PRO A 155 -16.47 4.36 5.15
CA PRO A 155 -15.05 4.19 5.42
C PRO A 155 -14.64 2.72 5.45
N VAL A 156 -13.56 2.37 4.75
CA VAL A 156 -12.99 1.03 4.74
C VAL A 156 -12.19 0.80 6.02
N SER A 157 -12.38 -0.37 6.64
CA SER A 157 -11.60 -0.82 7.80
C SER A 157 -11.13 -2.25 7.56
N GLY A 158 -9.82 -2.48 7.66
CA GLY A 158 -9.22 -3.80 7.50
C GLY A 158 -7.91 -3.81 6.71
N GLU A 159 -7.53 -5.01 6.29
CA GLU A 159 -6.30 -5.25 5.52
C GLU A 159 -6.54 -5.10 4.01
N LEU A 160 -5.67 -4.34 3.34
CA LEU A 160 -5.71 -4.03 1.90
C LEU A 160 -4.54 -4.65 1.12
N THR A 161 -3.75 -5.53 1.74
CA THR A 161 -2.55 -6.15 1.17
C THR A 161 -2.78 -6.83 -0.18
N ALA A 162 -3.98 -7.40 -0.41
CA ALA A 162 -4.33 -8.05 -1.68
C ALA A 162 -4.29 -7.09 -2.89
N SER A 163 -4.34 -5.78 -2.64
CA SER A 163 -4.24 -4.73 -3.66
C SER A 163 -2.81 -4.29 -3.95
N VAL A 164 -1.79 -4.90 -3.33
CA VAL A 164 -0.38 -4.56 -3.53
C VAL A 164 0.26 -5.46 -4.59
N ALA A 165 1.04 -4.86 -5.49
CA ALA A 165 1.87 -5.58 -6.43
C ALA A 165 3.33 -5.13 -6.32
N LEU A 166 4.24 -6.02 -6.74
CA LEU A 166 5.65 -5.72 -6.94
C LEU A 166 5.87 -5.27 -8.39
N TRP A 167 6.57 -4.16 -8.56
CA TRP A 167 6.82 -3.51 -9.83
C TRP A 167 8.32 -3.32 -10.02
N ASP A 168 8.80 -3.68 -11.19
CA ASP A 168 10.16 -3.42 -11.66
C ASP A 168 10.14 -2.06 -12.38
N ALA A 169 11.03 -1.14 -11.97
CA ALA A 169 11.11 0.21 -12.50
C ALA A 169 11.69 0.24 -13.93
N GLY A 170 12.44 -0.79 -14.30
CA GLY A 170 13.12 -0.92 -15.57
C GLY A 170 14.32 0.00 -15.73
N THR A 171 14.95 0.41 -14.62
CA THR A 171 16.10 1.31 -14.63
C THR A 171 17.41 0.55 -14.61
N GLU A 172 17.46 -0.61 -13.95
CA GLU A 172 18.67 -1.42 -13.74
C GLU A 172 18.47 -2.90 -14.10
N VAL A 173 19.52 -3.56 -14.61
CA VAL A 173 19.49 -5.00 -14.93
C VAL A 173 19.30 -5.82 -13.65
N ASN A 174 18.20 -6.55 -13.60
CA ASN A 174 17.88 -7.42 -12.47
C ASN A 174 18.90 -8.54 -12.22
N GLN A 175 19.44 -8.57 -11.00
CA GLN A 175 20.24 -9.66 -10.44
C GLN A 175 19.39 -10.54 -9.52
N PRO A 176 19.79 -11.79 -9.22
CA PRO A 176 19.01 -12.65 -8.35
C PRO A 176 18.74 -12.01 -6.98
N PRO A 177 17.50 -12.01 -6.48
CA PRO A 177 17.13 -11.26 -5.30
C PRO A 177 17.90 -11.73 -4.07
N GLY A 178 18.41 -10.78 -3.30
CA GLY A 178 19.13 -11.02 -2.06
C GLY A 178 20.60 -11.39 -2.19
N VAL A 179 21.13 -11.55 -3.41
CA VAL A 179 22.55 -11.88 -3.66
C VAL A 179 23.24 -10.99 -4.68
N GLY A 180 22.50 -10.24 -5.50
CA GLY A 180 23.06 -9.31 -6.48
C GLY A 180 23.99 -8.27 -5.83
N SER A 181 25.15 -8.02 -6.45
CA SER A 181 26.15 -7.06 -5.95
C SER A 181 25.69 -5.62 -6.03
N ASP A 182 24.76 -5.33 -6.94
CA ASP A 182 24.35 -3.96 -7.29
C ASP A 182 23.04 -3.57 -6.57
N GLN A 183 22.47 -4.50 -5.80
CA GLN A 183 21.30 -4.24 -4.96
C GLN A 183 21.67 -3.37 -3.75
N ALA A 184 20.76 -2.49 -3.29
CA ALA A 184 21.03 -1.50 -2.24
C ALA A 184 21.86 -1.96 -1.02
N PRO A 185 21.64 -3.14 -0.43
CA PRO A 185 22.43 -3.58 0.73
C PRO A 185 23.90 -3.94 0.43
N ARG A 186 24.24 -4.11 -0.84
CA ARG A 186 25.53 -4.66 -1.32
C ARG A 186 26.25 -3.74 -2.30
N GLN A 187 25.55 -2.79 -2.90
CA GLN A 187 26.17 -1.82 -3.81
C GLN A 187 27.22 -0.97 -3.11
N ALA A 188 28.25 -0.56 -3.87
CA ALA A 188 29.34 0.26 -3.36
C ALA A 188 28.92 1.72 -3.10
N ALA A 189 27.95 2.23 -3.87
CA ALA A 189 27.39 3.57 -3.77
C ALA A 189 25.94 3.57 -4.32
N PRO A 190 25.12 4.58 -4.03
CA PRO A 190 23.82 4.75 -4.67
C PRO A 190 23.91 4.78 -6.21
N ASN A 191 22.86 4.32 -6.89
CA ASN A 191 22.79 4.22 -8.35
C ASN A 191 24.00 3.44 -8.94
N THR A 192 24.24 2.24 -8.40
CA THR A 192 25.24 1.32 -8.93
C THR A 192 24.53 0.22 -9.71
N GLY A 193 24.96 -0.02 -10.95
CA GLY A 193 24.39 -1.09 -11.75
C GLY A 193 24.50 -0.84 -13.25
N ALA A 194 24.20 -1.87 -14.03
CA ALA A 194 24.05 -1.70 -15.48
C ALA A 194 22.62 -1.26 -15.79
N SER A 195 22.44 -0.14 -16.48
CA SER A 195 21.09 0.28 -16.88
C SER A 195 20.48 -0.68 -17.90
N GLU A 196 19.22 -1.06 -17.72
CA GLU A 196 18.49 -1.88 -18.70
C GLU A 196 17.69 -1.07 -19.73
N ASN A 197 17.49 0.23 -19.50
CA ASN A 197 16.64 1.11 -20.33
C ASN A 197 15.26 0.49 -20.61
N GLY A 198 14.71 -0.19 -19.61
CA GLY A 198 13.47 -0.91 -19.65
C GLY A 198 12.26 -0.02 -19.44
N VAL A 199 11.16 -0.67 -19.09
CA VAL A 199 9.89 -0.01 -18.79
C VAL A 199 9.27 -0.64 -17.56
N LEU A 200 8.45 0.14 -16.86
CA LEU A 200 7.74 -0.31 -15.68
C LEU A 200 6.88 -1.55 -15.98
N ARG A 201 7.13 -2.63 -15.25
CA ARG A 201 6.38 -3.88 -15.42
C ARG A 201 6.05 -4.50 -14.08
N ARG A 202 4.92 -5.22 -14.03
CA ARG A 202 4.57 -6.02 -12.86
C ARG A 202 5.47 -7.24 -12.79
N ILE A 203 5.89 -7.61 -11.58
CA ILE A 203 6.62 -8.84 -11.29
C ILE A 203 5.68 -9.92 -10.79
N ASP A 204 5.72 -11.06 -11.45
CA ASP A 204 5.03 -12.31 -11.09
C ASP A 204 5.99 -13.53 -11.11
N GLU A 205 7.29 -13.26 -11.17
CA GLU A 205 8.34 -14.27 -11.22
C GLU A 205 8.52 -14.98 -9.87
N ALA A 206 8.71 -16.31 -9.91
CA ALA A 206 8.82 -17.16 -8.71
C ALA A 206 10.11 -16.94 -7.90
N SER A 207 11.08 -16.20 -8.43
CA SER A 207 12.30 -15.77 -7.73
C SER A 207 12.00 -14.76 -6.62
N TYR A 208 10.86 -14.05 -6.70
CA TYR A 208 10.45 -13.08 -5.70
C TYR A 208 9.36 -13.67 -4.79
N PRO A 209 9.37 -13.33 -3.48
CA PRO A 209 8.33 -13.76 -2.57
C PRO A 209 6.98 -13.08 -2.93
N PRO A 210 5.83 -13.73 -2.67
CA PRO A 210 4.54 -13.07 -2.78
C PRO A 210 4.49 -11.80 -1.92
N ALA A 211 3.89 -10.71 -2.44
CA ALA A 211 3.81 -9.43 -1.72
C ALA A 211 3.23 -9.58 -0.30
N ALA A 212 2.19 -10.39 -0.14
CA ALA A 212 1.54 -10.68 1.15
C ALA A 212 2.42 -11.44 2.17
N SER A 213 3.63 -11.86 1.80
CA SER A 213 4.63 -12.41 2.72
C SER A 213 5.73 -11.42 3.10
N VAL A 214 5.69 -10.22 2.52
CA VAL A 214 6.68 -9.15 2.69
C VAL A 214 6.06 -7.91 3.33
N ILE A 215 4.95 -7.43 2.76
CA ILE A 215 4.29 -6.19 3.15
C ILE A 215 2.85 -6.46 3.58
N ARG A 216 2.42 -5.81 4.66
CA ARG A 216 1.02 -5.78 5.10
C ARG A 216 0.54 -4.33 5.14
N VAL A 217 -0.63 -4.07 4.58
CA VAL A 217 -1.23 -2.72 4.60
C VAL A 217 -2.59 -2.80 5.28
N THR A 218 -2.79 -2.00 6.31
CA THR A 218 -4.07 -1.90 7.03
C THR A 218 -4.53 -0.44 7.11
N VAL A 219 -5.84 -0.26 7.10
CA VAL A 219 -6.48 1.03 7.35
C VAL A 219 -7.59 0.85 8.38
N ALA A 220 -7.77 1.81 9.27
CA ALA A 220 -8.86 1.84 10.22
C ALA A 220 -9.35 3.30 10.38
N PRO A 221 -10.65 3.57 10.20
CA PRO A 221 -11.21 4.88 10.50
C PRO A 221 -11.15 5.13 12.02
N GLU A 222 -10.83 6.37 12.42
CA GLU A 222 -10.76 6.82 13.81
C GLU A 222 -12.11 7.30 14.38
#